data_AF-A0A2U0S940-F1
#
_entry.id   AF-A0A2U0S940-F1
#
_cell.length_a   1.000
_cell.length_b   1.000
_cell.length_c   1.000
_cell.angle_alpha   90.00
_cell.angle_beta   90.00
_cell.angle_gamma   90.00
#
_symmetry.space_group_name_H-M   'P 1'
#
loop_
_entity.id
_entity.type
_entity.pdbx_description
1 polymer ?
#
loop_
_entity_poly.entity_id
_entity_poly.type
_entity_poly.pdbx_seq_one_letter_code
_entity_poly.pdbx_strand_id
1 'polypeptide(L)'
;SIFDEVVLGGGSPTVLEADQLVEILEFCKQNFNLTDDVMVKVAGCTHNLTVDKLQAISDFAESVNARCTQIDVGVQTFDDKIRKILNIVDSAEEASEVIKTVRDMGIYACIDLMYNLPGETMDTVRTDVEKAMELRPEGIDYYALSIHPDTPLQKQVNSGRVPDLADSDTEKKMYLEAYELFIKGGYKPTGHSRFSYVDEHFTESCVAGWPWAGQLTTGSGCFMGYLGPFSYLNISPARDYIDFVSKGVFPIAKLSVDSKEDTMRKVMTRLYVRQPVDKIKFKKEFGMTPEEAFPGALERLVEKGLLDVDDKEVRVTEKGDLWRYNIVWEFCEK
;
A
#
# COMPACT_ATOMS: atom_id res chain seq x y z
N SER A 1 15.85 6.24 -18.33
CA SER A 1 14.61 5.65 -17.77
C SER A 1 13.45 6.59 -18.08
N ILE A 2 12.23 6.05 -18.15
CA ILE A 2 10.97 6.79 -18.26
C ILE A 2 10.11 6.32 -17.09
N PHE A 3 9.45 7.23 -16.39
CA PHE A 3 8.63 6.96 -15.20
C PHE A 3 7.17 7.32 -15.47
N ASP A 4 6.27 6.41 -15.15
CA ASP A 4 4.82 6.56 -15.32
C ASP A 4 4.09 6.88 -14.00
N GLU A 5 4.83 6.95 -12.89
CA GLU A 5 4.31 7.21 -11.55
C GLU A 5 5.26 8.13 -10.76
N VAL A 6 4.69 9.11 -10.05
CA VAL A 6 5.37 9.93 -9.06
C VAL A 6 4.59 9.83 -7.75
N VAL A 7 5.24 9.35 -6.70
CA VAL A 7 4.62 9.11 -5.40
C VAL A 7 5.36 9.86 -4.30
N LEU A 8 4.65 10.74 -3.59
CA LEU A 8 5.09 11.31 -2.33
C LEU A 8 4.42 10.53 -1.19
N GLY A 9 5.14 9.54 -0.64
CA GLY A 9 4.68 8.72 0.48
C GLY A 9 5.46 8.97 1.77
N GLY A 10 5.28 8.10 2.76
CA GLY A 10 6.03 8.12 4.02
C GLY A 10 5.13 8.47 5.20
N GLY A 11 5.65 9.26 6.15
CA GLY A 11 4.85 9.74 7.30
C GLY A 11 3.69 10.61 6.83
N SER A 12 3.90 11.92 6.74
CA SER A 12 2.90 12.84 6.21
C SER A 12 3.61 13.87 5.34
N PRO A 13 3.67 13.67 4.00
CA PRO A 13 4.11 14.70 3.07
C PRO A 13 3.40 16.04 3.31
N THR A 14 2.13 15.99 3.70
CA THR A 14 1.32 17.17 4.06
C THR A 14 1.77 17.91 5.31
N VAL A 15 2.85 17.51 6.00
CA VAL A 15 3.56 18.38 6.96
C VAL A 15 4.26 19.53 6.24
N LEU A 16 4.65 19.33 4.98
CA LEU A 16 5.19 20.39 4.13
C LEU A 16 4.12 21.41 3.77
N GLU A 17 4.56 22.64 3.52
CA GLU A 17 3.73 23.67 2.92
C GLU A 17 3.42 23.35 1.46
N ALA A 18 2.38 23.99 0.90
CA ALA A 18 1.93 23.70 -0.47
C ALA A 18 3.02 23.94 -1.53
N ASP A 19 3.80 25.02 -1.37
CA ASP A 19 4.92 25.36 -2.25
C ASP A 19 6.07 24.34 -2.18
N GLN A 20 6.37 23.83 -0.98
CA GLN A 20 7.38 22.79 -0.77
C GLN A 20 6.98 21.44 -1.39
N LEU A 21 5.69 21.08 -1.35
CA LEU A 21 5.19 19.89 -2.04
C LEU A 21 5.39 20.01 -3.56
N VAL A 22 5.00 21.15 -4.12
CA VAL A 22 5.17 21.43 -5.56
C VAL A 22 6.63 21.50 -5.95
N GLU A 23 7.51 22.03 -5.11
CA GLU A 23 8.96 22.07 -5.36
C GLU A 23 9.54 20.65 -5.57
N ILE A 24 9.13 19.68 -4.76
CA ILE A 24 9.59 18.28 -4.91
C ILE A 24 9.04 17.66 -6.20
N LEU A 25 7.75 17.89 -6.50
CA LEU A 25 7.12 17.38 -7.71
C LEU A 25 7.73 17.97 -8.98
N GLU A 26 7.99 19.27 -8.97
CA GLU A 26 8.65 19.99 -10.07
C GLU A 26 10.11 19.55 -10.22
N PHE A 27 10.82 19.28 -9.11
CA PHE A 27 12.14 18.65 -9.16
C PHE A 27 12.08 17.30 -9.90
N CYS A 28 11.07 16.47 -9.61
CA CYS A 28 10.90 15.19 -10.30
C CYS A 28 10.66 15.40 -11.81
N LYS A 29 9.78 16.32 -12.18
CA LYS A 29 9.49 16.68 -13.58
C LYS A 29 10.73 17.18 -14.33
N GLN A 30 11.59 17.97 -13.68
CA GLN A 30 12.78 18.56 -14.31
C GLN A 30 13.94 17.57 -14.47
N ASN A 31 14.06 16.59 -13.58
CA ASN A 31 15.23 15.71 -13.50
C ASN A 31 14.97 14.29 -14.02
N PHE A 32 13.71 13.90 -14.20
CA PHE A 32 13.32 12.58 -14.70
C PHE A 32 12.41 12.70 -15.93
N ASN A 33 12.51 11.73 -16.84
CA ASN A 33 11.57 11.65 -17.96
C ASN A 33 10.26 11.03 -17.44
N LEU A 34 9.20 11.82 -17.38
CA LEU A 34 7.85 11.32 -17.08
C LEU A 34 7.14 10.91 -18.38
N THR A 35 6.22 9.97 -18.31
CA THR A 35 5.28 9.72 -19.43
C THR A 35 4.32 10.89 -19.59
N ASP A 36 3.75 11.03 -20.78
CA ASP A 36 2.75 12.07 -21.09
C ASP A 36 1.42 11.89 -20.32
N ASP A 37 1.27 10.76 -19.62
CA ASP A 37 0.10 10.31 -18.89
C ASP A 37 0.48 9.84 -17.47
N VAL A 38 1.44 10.50 -16.83
CA VAL A 38 1.96 10.13 -15.50
C VAL A 38 0.85 10.04 -14.44
N MET A 39 0.97 9.12 -13.48
CA MET A 39 0.14 9.12 -12.28
C MET A 39 0.83 9.87 -11.14
N VAL A 40 0.09 10.76 -10.47
CA VAL A 40 0.60 11.53 -9.32
C VAL A 40 -0.13 11.08 -8.06
N LYS A 41 0.62 10.63 -7.05
CA LYS A 41 0.08 10.17 -5.76
C LYS A 41 0.75 10.89 -4.60
N VAL A 42 -0.03 11.39 -3.66
CA VAL A 42 0.48 12.06 -2.45
C VAL A 42 -0.24 11.51 -1.22
N ALA A 43 0.52 11.06 -0.23
CA ALA A 43 -0.04 10.68 1.06
C ALA A 43 -0.29 11.93 1.93
N GLY A 44 -1.36 11.90 2.71
CA GLY A 44 -1.78 13.01 3.55
C GLY A 44 -2.49 12.56 4.82
N CYS A 45 -2.39 13.39 5.85
CA CYS A 45 -3.22 13.26 7.04
C CYS A 45 -4.38 14.24 6.97
N THR A 46 -5.56 13.81 7.41
CA THR A 46 -6.79 14.60 7.41
C THR A 46 -6.63 15.97 8.10
N HIS A 47 -5.93 16.03 9.25
CA HIS A 47 -5.77 17.26 10.02
C HIS A 47 -4.86 18.34 9.38
N ASN A 48 -4.07 18.01 8.35
CA ASN A 48 -3.11 18.95 7.72
C ASN A 48 -3.18 18.98 6.19
N LEU A 49 -4.13 18.25 5.59
CA LEU A 49 -4.44 18.26 4.16
C LEU A 49 -5.43 19.39 3.87
N THR A 50 -4.91 20.58 3.62
CA THR A 50 -5.71 21.77 3.34
C THR A 50 -6.12 21.86 1.86
N VAL A 51 -7.17 22.64 1.58
CA VAL A 51 -7.61 22.93 0.19
C VAL A 51 -6.47 23.53 -0.65
N ASP A 52 -5.67 24.44 -0.08
CA ASP A 52 -4.54 25.04 -0.79
C ASP A 52 -3.49 23.99 -1.22
N LYS A 53 -3.25 22.96 -0.40
CA LYS A 53 -2.34 21.85 -0.76
C LYS A 53 -2.94 20.98 -1.84
N LEU A 54 -4.24 20.66 -1.74
CA LEU A 54 -4.96 19.91 -2.77
C LEU A 54 -4.94 20.64 -4.11
N GLN A 55 -5.18 21.95 -4.10
CA GLN A 55 -5.13 22.77 -5.31
C GLN A 55 -3.74 22.78 -5.92
N ALA A 56 -2.69 22.98 -5.10
CA ALA A 56 -1.31 22.97 -5.57
C ALA A 56 -0.90 21.63 -6.21
N ILE A 57 -1.34 20.49 -5.63
CA ILE A 57 -1.12 19.16 -6.21
C ILE A 57 -1.89 19.00 -7.52
N SER A 58 -3.16 19.46 -7.56
CA SER A 58 -3.99 19.42 -8.77
C SER A 58 -3.39 20.24 -9.90
N ASP A 59 -2.96 21.47 -9.63
CA ASP A 59 -2.33 22.38 -10.60
C ASP A 59 -1.05 21.77 -11.18
N PHE A 60 -0.22 21.14 -10.32
CA PHE A 60 0.96 20.41 -10.79
C PHE A 60 0.56 19.25 -11.71
N ALA A 61 -0.40 18.43 -11.29
CA ALA A 61 -0.85 17.25 -12.03
C ALA A 61 -1.42 17.64 -13.41
N GLU A 62 -2.20 18.71 -13.49
CA GLU A 62 -2.66 19.30 -14.76
C GLU A 62 -1.48 19.74 -15.64
N SER A 63 -0.44 20.34 -15.04
CA SER A 63 0.75 20.80 -15.78
C SER A 63 1.58 19.68 -16.43
N VAL A 64 1.36 18.43 -16.01
CA VAL A 64 2.01 17.22 -16.56
C VAL A 64 1.03 16.30 -17.27
N ASN A 65 -0.21 16.75 -17.51
CA ASN A 65 -1.30 15.95 -18.10
C ASN A 65 -1.49 14.60 -17.39
N ALA A 66 -1.45 14.61 -16.06
CA ALA A 66 -1.54 13.39 -15.28
C ALA A 66 -2.83 12.61 -15.62
N ARG A 67 -2.71 11.31 -15.90
CA ARG A 67 -3.88 10.45 -16.16
C ARG A 67 -4.73 10.22 -14.91
N CYS A 68 -4.09 10.32 -13.74
CA CYS A 68 -4.71 10.13 -12.45
C CYS A 68 -3.94 10.93 -11.40
N THR A 69 -4.69 11.66 -10.58
CA THR A 69 -4.21 12.32 -9.36
C THR A 69 -4.90 11.67 -8.19
N GLN A 70 -4.12 11.16 -7.23
CA GLN A 70 -4.62 10.44 -6.07
C GLN A 70 -4.06 11.00 -4.77
N ILE A 71 -4.91 11.09 -3.75
CA ILE A 71 -4.49 11.36 -2.38
C ILE A 71 -4.77 10.14 -1.52
N ASP A 72 -3.73 9.65 -0.84
CA ASP A 72 -3.86 8.60 0.17
C ASP A 72 -4.11 9.27 1.54
N VAL A 73 -5.31 9.12 2.07
CA VAL A 73 -5.80 9.81 3.26
C VAL A 73 -5.82 8.85 4.45
N GLY A 74 -4.99 9.12 5.45
CA GLY A 74 -4.93 8.32 6.67
C GLY A 74 -6.14 8.53 7.59
N VAL A 75 -7.19 7.71 7.49
CA VAL A 75 -8.42 7.82 8.31
C VAL A 75 -8.37 6.93 9.55
N GLN A 76 -7.90 5.70 9.38
CA GLN A 76 -7.77 4.62 10.36
C GLN A 76 -9.10 4.06 10.90
N THR A 77 -10.03 4.91 11.35
CA THR A 77 -11.35 4.50 11.86
C THR A 77 -12.30 5.71 11.90
N PHE A 78 -13.61 5.48 11.75
CA PHE A 78 -14.65 6.50 11.93
C PHE A 78 -15.28 6.47 13.34
N ASP A 79 -14.75 5.68 14.28
CA ASP A 79 -15.17 5.68 15.68
C ASP A 79 -14.33 6.66 16.52
N ASP A 80 -14.94 7.79 16.92
CA ASP A 80 -14.27 8.84 17.71
C ASP A 80 -13.72 8.38 19.08
N LYS A 81 -14.20 7.26 19.64
CA LYS A 81 -13.63 6.71 20.88
C LYS A 81 -12.32 5.99 20.57
N ILE A 82 -12.28 5.22 19.48
CA ILE A 82 -11.04 4.56 19.03
C ILE A 82 -10.03 5.59 18.52
N ARG A 83 -10.47 6.63 17.78
CA ARG A 83 -9.61 7.75 17.36
C ARG A 83 -8.87 8.37 18.55
N LYS A 84 -9.57 8.59 19.68
CA LYS A 84 -8.96 9.09 20.93
C LYS A 84 -7.94 8.12 21.53
N ILE A 85 -8.21 6.82 21.51
CA ILE A 85 -7.26 5.79 21.97
C ILE A 85 -5.97 5.84 21.14
N LEU A 86 -6.11 5.98 19.82
CA LEU A 86 -4.99 6.04 18.88
C LEU A 86 -4.28 7.41 18.84
N ASN A 87 -4.78 8.40 19.58
CA ASN A 87 -4.31 9.79 19.55
C ASN A 87 -4.43 10.44 18.16
N ILE A 88 -5.46 10.08 17.41
CA ILE A 88 -5.86 10.77 16.19
C ILE A 88 -6.57 12.06 16.60
N VAL A 89 -6.12 13.18 16.03
CA VAL A 89 -6.40 14.52 16.57
C VAL A 89 -7.72 15.11 16.08
N ASP A 90 -8.14 14.75 14.88
CA ASP A 90 -9.37 15.16 14.22
C ASP A 90 -10.47 14.11 14.39
N SER A 91 -11.71 14.54 14.29
CA SER A 91 -12.92 13.72 14.40
C SER A 91 -13.22 12.93 13.11
N ALA A 92 -14.09 11.94 13.23
CA ALA A 92 -14.59 11.18 12.09
C ALA A 92 -15.34 12.07 11.06
N GLU A 93 -15.99 13.14 11.51
CA GLU A 93 -16.67 14.09 10.62
C GLU A 93 -15.65 14.93 9.84
N GLU A 94 -14.64 15.48 10.51
CA GLU A 94 -13.56 16.23 9.84
C GLU A 94 -12.83 15.36 8.80
N ALA A 95 -12.53 14.09 9.15
CA ALA A 95 -11.98 13.13 8.18
C ALA A 95 -12.92 12.90 6.99
N SER A 96 -14.23 12.79 7.23
CA SER A 96 -15.24 12.65 6.18
C SER A 96 -15.32 13.87 5.27
N GLU A 97 -15.22 15.08 5.81
CA GLU A 97 -15.19 16.34 5.05
C GLU A 97 -13.95 16.43 4.16
N VAL A 98 -12.78 16.01 4.65
CA VAL A 98 -11.55 15.97 3.86
C VAL A 98 -11.70 15.01 2.68
N ILE A 99 -12.22 13.81 2.90
CA ILE A 99 -12.46 12.83 1.81
C ILE A 99 -13.41 13.40 0.76
N LYS A 100 -14.53 14.01 1.19
CA LYS A 100 -15.47 14.67 0.27
C LYS A 100 -14.79 15.78 -0.52
N THR A 101 -13.99 16.62 0.13
CA THR A 101 -13.27 17.73 -0.51
C THR A 101 -12.31 17.24 -1.59
N VAL A 102 -11.52 16.19 -1.31
CA VAL A 102 -10.62 15.57 -2.31
C VAL A 102 -11.43 15.15 -3.55
N ARG A 103 -12.55 14.46 -3.34
CA ARG A 103 -13.39 13.94 -4.42
C ARG A 103 -14.13 15.03 -5.18
N ASP A 104 -14.61 16.07 -4.49
CA ASP A 104 -15.30 17.21 -5.10
C ASP A 104 -14.36 18.02 -6.02
N MET A 105 -13.04 17.94 -5.80
CA MET A 105 -12.02 18.49 -6.69
C MET A 105 -11.70 17.59 -7.90
N GLY A 106 -12.36 16.43 -8.03
CA GLY A 106 -12.09 15.46 -9.09
C GLY A 106 -10.82 14.64 -8.86
N ILE A 107 -10.24 14.70 -7.66
CA ILE A 107 -9.05 13.94 -7.27
C ILE A 107 -9.50 12.60 -6.68
N TYR A 108 -8.78 11.52 -6.98
CA TYR A 108 -9.09 10.20 -6.41
C TYR A 108 -8.72 10.19 -4.93
N ALA A 109 -9.65 9.79 -4.08
CA ALA A 109 -9.39 9.53 -2.67
C ALA A 109 -9.13 8.03 -2.49
N CYS A 110 -7.96 7.68 -1.96
CA CYS A 110 -7.72 6.36 -1.37
C CYS A 110 -7.63 6.56 0.14
N ILE A 111 -8.37 5.79 0.93
CA ILE A 111 -8.35 5.94 2.39
C ILE A 111 -7.68 4.75 3.05
N ASP A 112 -6.88 5.02 4.08
CA ASP A 112 -6.39 3.96 4.97
C ASP A 112 -7.43 3.72 6.05
N LEU A 113 -7.95 2.49 6.13
CA LEU A 113 -8.86 2.03 7.17
C LEU A 113 -8.23 0.83 7.89
N MET A 114 -8.23 0.84 9.20
CA MET A 114 -7.61 -0.20 10.02
C MET A 114 -8.65 -1.04 10.73
N TYR A 115 -8.30 -2.29 11.04
CA TYR A 115 -9.11 -3.16 11.89
C TYR A 115 -8.24 -3.87 12.93
N ASN A 116 -8.90 -4.61 13.80
CA ASN A 116 -8.33 -5.15 15.03
C ASN A 116 -7.75 -4.03 15.91
N LEU A 117 -8.49 -2.92 16.07
CA LEU A 117 -8.09 -1.78 16.90
C LEU A 117 -8.45 -2.01 18.39
N PRO A 118 -7.71 -1.42 19.35
CA PRO A 118 -8.04 -1.56 20.77
C PRO A 118 -9.45 -1.05 21.08
N GLY A 119 -10.31 -1.95 21.56
CA GLY A 119 -11.72 -1.65 21.88
C GLY A 119 -12.67 -1.73 20.68
N GLU A 120 -12.19 -2.15 19.52
CA GLU A 120 -13.01 -2.38 18.35
C GLU A 120 -13.90 -3.61 18.51
N THR A 121 -15.10 -3.52 17.94
CA THR A 121 -16.09 -4.60 17.93
C THR A 121 -16.53 -4.88 16.50
N MET A 122 -17.20 -6.02 16.27
CA MET A 122 -17.79 -6.31 14.95
C MET A 122 -18.78 -5.23 14.49
N ASP A 123 -19.50 -4.59 15.42
CA ASP A 123 -20.42 -3.49 15.10
C ASP A 123 -19.65 -2.23 14.68
N THR A 124 -18.52 -1.95 15.32
CA THR A 124 -17.63 -0.85 14.93
C THR A 124 -17.04 -1.08 13.55
N VAL A 125 -16.54 -2.29 13.27
CA VAL A 125 -16.06 -2.68 11.93
C VAL A 125 -17.13 -2.46 10.87
N ARG A 126 -18.36 -2.93 11.12
CA ARG A 126 -19.47 -2.75 10.17
C ARG A 126 -19.76 -1.26 9.95
N THR A 127 -19.81 -0.47 11.01
CA THR A 127 -20.07 0.98 10.94
C THR A 127 -18.98 1.71 10.14
N ASP A 128 -17.71 1.39 10.39
CA ASP A 128 -16.57 2.00 9.70
C ASP A 128 -16.57 1.65 8.21
N VAL A 129 -16.82 0.39 7.87
CA VAL A 129 -16.88 -0.09 6.49
C VAL A 129 -18.07 0.51 5.75
N GLU A 130 -19.25 0.56 6.38
CA GLU A 130 -20.44 1.21 5.81
C GLU A 130 -20.20 2.71 5.60
N LYS A 131 -19.55 3.38 6.54
CA LYS A 131 -19.21 4.81 6.42
C LYS A 131 -18.22 5.07 5.29
N ALA A 132 -17.16 4.26 5.19
CA ALA A 132 -16.22 4.31 4.08
C ALA A 132 -16.94 4.15 2.74
N MET A 133 -17.82 3.15 2.62
CA MET A 133 -18.59 2.92 1.38
C MET A 133 -19.58 4.06 1.08
N GLU A 134 -20.17 4.71 2.09
CA GLU A 134 -21.04 5.88 1.92
C GLU A 134 -20.27 7.06 1.28
N LEU A 135 -19.04 7.30 1.75
CA LEU A 135 -18.16 8.37 1.24
C LEU A 135 -17.63 8.07 -0.18
N ARG A 136 -17.71 6.80 -0.60
CA ARG A 136 -17.32 6.30 -1.92
C ARG A 136 -15.91 6.72 -2.36
N PRO A 137 -14.85 6.58 -1.55
CA PRO A 137 -13.50 6.80 -2.02
C PRO A 137 -13.16 5.84 -3.17
N GLU A 138 -12.34 6.26 -4.10
CA GLU A 138 -11.92 5.45 -5.23
C GLU A 138 -11.10 4.22 -4.78
N GLY A 139 -10.41 4.30 -3.63
CA GLY A 139 -9.71 3.18 -3.01
C GLY A 139 -9.89 3.12 -1.49
N ILE A 140 -9.83 1.91 -0.92
CA ILE A 140 -9.81 1.65 0.52
C ILE A 140 -8.68 0.66 0.79
N ASP A 141 -7.63 1.12 1.44
CA ASP A 141 -6.55 0.26 1.95
C ASP A 141 -6.96 -0.23 3.35
N TYR A 142 -7.32 -1.52 3.44
CA TYR A 142 -7.87 -2.12 4.65
C TYR A 142 -6.94 -3.18 5.28
N TYR A 143 -6.37 -2.88 6.44
CA TYR A 143 -5.33 -3.72 7.07
C TYR A 143 -5.41 -3.75 8.60
N ALA A 144 -4.93 -4.86 9.19
CA ALA A 144 -4.91 -5.04 10.63
C ALA A 144 -3.88 -4.11 11.30
N LEU A 145 -4.19 -3.66 12.51
CA LEU A 145 -3.21 -3.01 13.37
C LEU A 145 -2.14 -4.01 13.82
N SER A 146 -0.88 -3.64 13.59
CA SER A 146 0.27 -4.29 14.20
C SER A 146 0.89 -3.37 15.25
N ILE A 147 0.97 -3.84 16.50
CA ILE A 147 1.63 -3.09 17.58
C ILE A 147 3.14 -3.32 17.51
N HIS A 148 3.87 -2.29 17.10
CA HIS A 148 5.32 -2.33 17.10
C HIS A 148 5.90 -2.21 18.53
N PRO A 149 7.04 -2.88 18.80
CA PRO A 149 7.77 -2.73 20.07
C PRO A 149 8.12 -1.28 20.39
N ASP A 150 8.17 -0.98 21.68
CA ASP A 150 8.58 0.31 22.26
C ASP A 150 7.69 1.52 21.92
N THR A 151 6.58 1.30 21.20
CA THR A 151 5.61 2.34 20.90
C THR A 151 4.80 2.76 22.12
N PRO A 152 4.27 4.00 22.16
CA PRO A 152 3.32 4.43 23.20
C PRO A 152 2.11 3.50 23.31
N LEU A 153 1.59 3.03 22.16
CA LEU A 153 0.42 2.15 22.13
C LEU A 153 0.72 0.80 22.79
N GLN A 154 1.88 0.19 22.52
CA GLN A 154 2.30 -1.05 23.19
C GLN A 154 2.31 -0.88 24.73
N LYS A 155 2.85 0.23 25.21
CA LYS A 155 2.89 0.52 26.66
C LYS A 155 1.49 0.69 27.25
N GLN A 156 0.56 1.29 26.51
CA GLN A 156 -0.83 1.45 26.93
C GLN A 156 -1.56 0.12 27.01
N VAL A 157 -1.41 -0.75 26.00
CA VAL A 157 -1.98 -2.09 25.98
C VAL A 157 -1.40 -2.95 27.11
N ASN A 158 -0.08 -3.03 27.24
CA ASN A 158 0.60 -3.84 28.26
C ASN A 158 0.28 -3.41 29.70
N SER A 159 -0.04 -2.13 29.91
CA SER A 159 -0.44 -1.61 31.22
C SER A 159 -1.95 -1.75 31.50
N GLY A 160 -2.73 -2.24 30.54
CA GLY A 160 -4.19 -2.32 30.62
C GLY A 160 -4.89 -0.96 30.58
N ARG A 161 -4.20 0.10 30.15
CA ARG A 161 -4.76 1.45 30.03
C ARG A 161 -5.75 1.55 28.87
N VAL A 162 -5.53 0.77 27.83
CA VAL A 162 -6.45 0.58 26.70
C VAL A 162 -6.69 -0.92 26.53
N PRO A 163 -7.80 -1.35 25.90
CA PRO A 163 -8.07 -2.76 25.67
C PRO A 163 -6.96 -3.45 24.88
N ASP A 164 -6.85 -4.76 25.00
CA ASP A 164 -5.99 -5.55 24.12
C ASP A 164 -6.60 -5.66 22.71
N LEU A 165 -5.79 -6.10 21.76
CA LEU A 165 -6.28 -6.49 20.43
C LEU A 165 -7.14 -7.75 20.53
N ALA A 166 -8.00 -7.96 19.54
CA ALA A 166 -8.78 -9.18 19.45
C ALA A 166 -7.88 -10.38 19.16
N ASP A 167 -8.34 -11.57 19.54
CA ASP A 167 -7.68 -12.83 19.17
C ASP A 167 -7.74 -13.08 17.66
N SER A 168 -6.93 -14.02 17.19
CA SER A 168 -6.82 -14.33 15.75
C SER A 168 -8.14 -14.79 15.11
N ASP A 169 -9.01 -15.46 15.88
CA ASP A 169 -10.31 -15.91 15.38
C ASP A 169 -11.28 -14.75 15.19
N THR A 170 -11.22 -13.75 16.07
CA THR A 170 -12.02 -12.54 15.99
C THR A 170 -11.48 -11.60 14.92
N GLU A 171 -10.17 -11.39 14.86
CA GLU A 171 -9.50 -10.62 13.80
C GLU A 171 -9.89 -11.15 12.41
N LYS A 172 -9.85 -12.47 12.23
CA LYS A 172 -10.28 -13.12 10.99
C LYS A 172 -11.74 -12.81 10.64
N LYS A 173 -12.65 -12.82 11.63
CA LYS A 173 -14.07 -12.49 11.40
C LYS A 173 -14.24 -11.02 11.01
N MET A 174 -13.51 -10.10 11.64
CA MET A 174 -13.50 -8.68 11.29
C MET A 174 -13.09 -8.46 9.84
N TYR A 175 -12.02 -9.14 9.40
CA TYR A 175 -11.57 -9.08 8.00
C TYR A 175 -12.63 -9.61 7.02
N LEU A 176 -13.19 -10.78 7.30
CA LEU A 176 -14.16 -11.41 6.40
C LEU A 176 -15.46 -10.62 6.28
N GLU A 177 -15.96 -10.05 7.38
CA GLU A 177 -17.15 -9.18 7.36
C GLU A 177 -16.90 -7.95 6.47
N ALA A 178 -15.76 -7.26 6.66
CA ALA A 178 -15.41 -6.11 5.84
C ALA A 178 -15.22 -6.48 4.37
N TYR A 179 -14.55 -7.60 4.09
CA TYR A 179 -14.38 -8.12 2.73
C TYR A 179 -15.74 -8.31 2.04
N GLU A 180 -16.68 -9.02 2.68
CA GLU A 180 -18.02 -9.26 2.11
C GLU A 180 -18.78 -7.95 1.87
N LEU A 181 -18.69 -6.99 2.80
CA LEU A 181 -19.29 -5.67 2.65
C LEU A 181 -18.69 -4.89 1.48
N PHE A 182 -17.35 -4.85 1.35
CA PHE A 182 -16.69 -4.18 0.22
C PHE A 182 -17.10 -4.77 -1.13
N ILE A 183 -17.14 -6.10 -1.25
CA ILE A 183 -17.61 -6.77 -2.48
C ILE A 183 -19.06 -6.38 -2.78
N LYS A 184 -19.93 -6.39 -1.77
CA LYS A 184 -21.34 -5.97 -1.92
C LYS A 184 -21.47 -4.49 -2.30
N GLY A 185 -20.55 -3.65 -1.83
CA GLY A 185 -20.42 -2.23 -2.19
C GLY A 185 -19.83 -1.98 -3.58
N GLY A 186 -19.44 -3.02 -4.31
CA GLY A 186 -18.89 -2.93 -5.66
C GLY A 186 -17.37 -2.72 -5.73
N TYR A 187 -16.68 -2.73 -4.58
CA TYR A 187 -15.23 -2.73 -4.55
C TYR A 187 -14.70 -4.11 -4.85
N LYS A 188 -13.51 -4.16 -5.43
CA LYS A 188 -12.79 -5.39 -5.75
C LYS A 188 -11.39 -5.32 -5.15
N PRO A 189 -10.83 -6.44 -4.69
CA PRO A 189 -9.45 -6.46 -4.24
C PRO A 189 -8.50 -6.22 -5.42
N THR A 190 -7.62 -5.21 -5.36
CA THR A 190 -6.75 -4.82 -6.49
C THR A 190 -5.28 -5.12 -6.25
N GLY A 191 -4.79 -4.89 -5.03
CA GLY A 191 -3.46 -5.30 -4.60
C GLY A 191 -3.19 -5.05 -3.12
N HIS A 192 -2.24 -5.76 -2.52
CA HIS A 192 -1.93 -5.70 -1.07
C HIS A 192 -3.19 -5.77 -0.16
N SER A 193 -3.55 -4.66 0.47
CA SER A 193 -4.73 -4.45 1.34
C SER A 193 -5.84 -3.65 0.64
N ARG A 194 -5.62 -3.23 -0.62
CA ARG A 194 -6.50 -2.33 -1.37
C ARG A 194 -7.76 -3.01 -1.89
N PHE A 195 -8.86 -2.30 -1.74
CA PHE A 195 -10.13 -2.54 -2.40
C PHE A 195 -10.47 -1.30 -3.22
N SER A 196 -10.85 -1.48 -4.49
CA SER A 196 -11.17 -0.38 -5.39
C SER A 196 -12.16 -0.81 -6.47
N TYR A 197 -12.88 0.16 -7.01
CA TYR A 197 -13.73 0.00 -8.19
C TYR A 197 -13.18 0.70 -9.44
N VAL A 198 -12.02 1.40 -9.36
CA VAL A 198 -11.42 2.10 -10.51
C VAL A 198 -10.35 1.23 -11.16
N ASP A 199 -10.31 1.24 -12.49
CA ASP A 199 -9.45 0.35 -13.28
C ASP A 199 -7.96 0.73 -13.16
N GLU A 200 -7.66 2.01 -12.94
CA GLU A 200 -6.30 2.55 -12.75
C GLU A 200 -5.56 1.84 -11.61
N HIS A 201 -6.25 1.55 -10.50
CA HIS A 201 -5.64 0.88 -9.34
C HIS A 201 -5.25 -0.59 -9.60
N PHE A 202 -5.73 -1.23 -10.67
CA PHE A 202 -5.33 -2.59 -11.05
C PHE A 202 -4.06 -2.61 -11.91
N THR A 203 -3.67 -1.47 -12.46
CA THR A 203 -2.61 -1.36 -13.47
C THR A 203 -1.41 -0.54 -13.01
N GLU A 204 -1.39 -0.10 -11.74
CA GLU A 204 -0.25 0.62 -11.14
C GLU A 204 1.06 -0.18 -11.32
N SER A 205 2.03 0.40 -12.01
CA SER A 205 3.33 -0.19 -12.30
C SER A 205 4.12 -0.53 -11.03
N CYS A 206 3.99 0.26 -9.96
CA CYS A 206 4.64 -0.04 -8.69
C CYS A 206 4.13 -1.35 -8.02
N VAL A 207 2.90 -1.80 -8.35
CA VAL A 207 2.29 -3.02 -7.79
C VAL A 207 2.23 -4.15 -8.83
N ALA A 208 1.66 -3.87 -10.00
CA ALA A 208 1.39 -4.82 -11.07
C ALA A 208 2.60 -5.04 -11.99
N GLY A 209 3.60 -4.16 -11.96
CA GLY A 209 4.84 -4.30 -12.71
C GLY A 209 5.55 -5.62 -12.39
N TRP A 210 5.97 -6.34 -13.42
CA TRP A 210 6.66 -7.62 -13.26
C TRP A 210 8.11 -7.40 -12.75
N PRO A 211 8.67 -8.34 -11.97
CA PRO A 211 8.81 -8.34 -10.50
C PRO A 211 9.22 -6.97 -9.90
N TRP A 212 8.26 -6.04 -9.98
CA TRP A 212 8.25 -4.65 -9.53
C TRP A 212 9.18 -3.73 -10.32
N ALA A 213 8.69 -3.43 -11.53
CA ALA A 213 9.25 -2.51 -12.52
C ALA A 213 9.95 -1.28 -11.88
N GLY A 214 11.12 -0.94 -12.42
CA GLY A 214 12.13 -0.05 -11.85
C GLY A 214 11.64 1.08 -10.94
N GLN A 215 11.75 0.87 -9.63
CA GLN A 215 11.41 1.84 -8.59
C GLN A 215 12.66 2.56 -8.11
N LEU A 216 12.80 3.82 -8.52
CA LEU A 216 13.76 4.74 -7.94
C LEU A 216 13.12 5.41 -6.73
N THR A 217 13.57 5.05 -5.53
CA THR A 217 12.99 5.55 -4.30
C THR A 217 14.06 6.22 -3.44
N THR A 218 13.65 7.24 -2.69
CA THR A 218 14.58 7.99 -1.84
C THR A 218 13.88 8.51 -0.59
N GLY A 219 14.66 9.08 0.34
CA GLY A 219 14.18 9.53 1.64
C GLY A 219 14.58 8.59 2.78
N SER A 220 14.56 9.13 4.00
CA SER A 220 14.94 8.43 5.21
C SER A 220 14.06 7.19 5.42
N GLY A 221 14.69 6.02 5.53
CA GLY A 221 14.01 4.74 5.78
C GLY A 221 13.22 4.17 4.62
N CYS A 222 13.32 4.76 3.42
CA CYS A 222 12.68 4.20 2.23
C CYS A 222 13.27 2.83 1.90
N PHE A 223 12.43 1.83 1.61
CA PHE A 223 12.85 0.43 1.49
C PHE A 223 12.43 -0.27 0.20
N MET A 224 11.79 0.45 -0.73
CA MET A 224 11.25 -0.09 -1.98
C MET A 224 12.12 0.29 -3.18
N GLY A 225 13.44 0.29 -3.01
CA GLY A 225 14.37 0.58 -4.10
C GLY A 225 14.60 -0.63 -4.98
N TYR A 226 14.17 -0.59 -6.24
CA TYR A 226 14.34 -1.67 -7.21
C TYR A 226 14.85 -1.12 -8.55
N LEU A 227 16.12 -1.34 -8.87
CA LEU A 227 16.72 -0.87 -10.12
C LEU A 227 17.46 -2.00 -10.83
N GLY A 228 16.87 -2.54 -11.88
CA GLY A 228 17.43 -3.70 -12.57
C GLY A 228 17.56 -4.88 -11.60
N PRO A 229 18.76 -5.49 -11.46
CA PRO A 229 18.97 -6.59 -10.50
C PRO A 229 19.18 -6.10 -9.06
N PHE A 230 19.20 -4.78 -8.81
CA PHE A 230 19.52 -4.24 -7.50
C PHE A 230 18.25 -3.98 -6.68
N SER A 231 18.24 -4.50 -5.46
CA SER A 231 17.27 -4.15 -4.43
C SER A 231 17.99 -3.38 -3.32
N TYR A 232 17.47 -2.22 -2.91
CA TYR A 232 18.11 -1.38 -1.89
C TYR A 232 17.12 -0.72 -0.94
N LEU A 233 17.63 -0.35 0.23
CA LEU A 233 16.94 0.50 1.19
C LEU A 233 17.87 1.57 1.74
N ASN A 234 17.29 2.72 2.05
CA ASN A 234 17.99 3.87 2.59
C ASN A 234 18.17 3.80 4.10
N ILE A 235 19.14 4.56 4.58
CA ILE A 235 19.38 4.80 6.00
C ILE A 235 18.09 5.30 6.67
N SER A 236 17.69 4.63 7.74
CA SER A 236 16.43 4.88 8.45
C SER A 236 16.46 6.10 9.39
N PRO A 237 17.52 6.32 10.20
CA PRO A 237 17.62 7.53 11.00
C PRO A 237 17.79 8.79 10.15
N ALA A 238 16.84 9.72 10.24
CA ALA A 238 16.82 10.93 9.40
C ALA A 238 18.08 11.80 9.53
N ARG A 239 18.66 11.88 10.73
CA ARG A 239 19.90 12.64 10.95
C ARG A 239 21.07 12.05 10.16
N ASP A 240 21.21 10.73 10.18
CA ASP A 240 22.27 10.02 9.48
C ASP A 240 22.06 10.07 7.96
N TYR A 241 20.81 9.92 7.52
CA TYR A 241 20.42 10.10 6.12
C TYR A 241 20.85 11.49 5.60
N ILE A 242 20.49 12.56 6.33
CA ILE A 242 20.83 13.95 5.97
C ILE A 242 22.34 14.17 5.94
N ASP A 243 23.08 13.63 6.91
CA ASP A 243 24.54 13.75 6.98
C ASP A 243 25.23 13.10 5.77
N PHE A 244 24.79 11.91 5.36
CA PHE A 244 25.31 11.23 4.17
C PHE A 244 25.03 12.02 2.89
N VAL A 245 23.80 12.47 2.70
CA VAL A 245 23.39 13.28 1.54
C VAL A 245 24.18 14.58 1.48
N SER A 246 24.35 15.28 2.60
CA SER A 246 25.09 16.54 2.69
C SER A 246 26.57 16.41 2.34
N LYS A 247 27.13 15.19 2.44
CA LYS A 247 28.51 14.85 2.05
C LYS A 247 28.62 14.36 0.61
N GLY A 248 27.52 14.31 -0.15
CA GLY A 248 27.49 13.77 -1.51
C GLY A 248 27.62 12.25 -1.58
N VAL A 249 27.24 11.53 -0.50
CA VAL A 249 27.29 10.07 -0.42
C VAL A 249 25.88 9.51 -0.55
N PHE A 250 25.71 8.42 -1.31
CA PHE A 250 24.43 7.72 -1.39
C PHE A 250 24.04 7.15 -0.01
N PRO A 251 22.84 7.48 0.51
CA PRO A 251 22.41 7.08 1.85
C PRO A 251 21.83 5.65 1.86
N ILE A 252 22.51 4.68 1.24
CA ILE A 252 22.06 3.29 1.10
C ILE A 252 22.55 2.47 2.31
N ALA A 253 21.63 1.88 3.06
CA ALA A 253 21.95 1.06 4.23
C ALA A 253 22.08 -0.44 3.88
N LYS A 254 21.29 -0.92 2.91
CA LYS A 254 21.45 -2.28 2.35
C LYS A 254 21.28 -2.24 0.85
N LEU A 255 22.06 -3.07 0.18
CA LEU A 255 22.04 -3.30 -1.26
C LEU A 255 22.22 -4.80 -1.50
N SER A 256 21.32 -5.42 -2.25
CA SER A 256 21.47 -6.78 -2.75
C SER A 256 21.42 -6.79 -4.27
N VAL A 257 22.04 -7.83 -4.85
CA VAL A 257 21.90 -8.16 -6.26
C VAL A 257 21.08 -9.43 -6.33
N ASP A 258 19.87 -9.33 -6.88
CA ASP A 258 18.94 -10.45 -6.97
C ASP A 258 19.51 -11.50 -7.93
N SER A 259 19.66 -12.74 -7.46
CA SER A 259 19.97 -13.86 -8.33
C SER A 259 18.76 -14.23 -9.19
N LYS A 260 18.96 -15.11 -10.17
CA LYS A 260 17.85 -15.67 -10.94
C LYS A 260 16.83 -16.36 -10.03
N GLU A 261 17.30 -17.03 -8.98
CA GLU A 261 16.45 -17.69 -8.00
C GLU A 261 15.67 -16.70 -7.14
N ASP A 262 16.35 -15.65 -6.63
CA ASP A 262 15.67 -14.58 -5.90
C ASP A 262 14.57 -13.93 -6.75
N THR A 263 14.86 -13.69 -8.03
CA THR A 263 13.89 -13.12 -8.97
C THR A 263 12.70 -14.05 -9.19
N MET A 264 12.90 -15.38 -9.29
CA MET A 264 11.78 -16.34 -9.35
C MET A 264 10.91 -16.26 -8.10
N ARG A 265 11.51 -16.21 -6.90
CA ARG A 265 10.78 -16.06 -5.62
C ARG A 265 10.01 -14.74 -5.56
N LYS A 266 10.65 -13.66 -6.01
CA LYS A 266 10.07 -12.31 -6.14
C LYS A 266 8.89 -12.26 -7.13
N VAL A 267 8.89 -13.08 -8.18
CA VAL A 267 7.70 -13.22 -9.03
C VAL A 267 6.58 -13.93 -8.27
N MET A 268 6.87 -14.93 -7.45
CA MET A 268 5.84 -15.63 -6.66
C MET A 268 5.19 -14.72 -5.60
N THR A 269 5.91 -13.70 -5.10
CA THR A 269 5.32 -12.70 -4.20
C THR A 269 4.26 -11.82 -4.84
N ARG A 270 4.03 -11.90 -6.16
CA ARG A 270 2.83 -11.31 -6.79
C ARG A 270 1.53 -11.82 -6.17
N LEU A 271 1.49 -13.10 -5.75
CA LEU A 271 0.34 -13.69 -5.08
C LEU A 271 0.03 -12.99 -3.75
N TYR A 272 1.04 -12.53 -3.02
CA TYR A 272 0.85 -11.74 -1.79
C TYR A 272 0.11 -10.44 -2.07
N VAL A 273 0.40 -9.79 -3.20
CA VAL A 273 -0.23 -8.53 -3.61
C VAL A 273 -1.44 -8.77 -4.51
N ARG A 274 -2.05 -9.96 -4.47
CA ARG A 274 -3.25 -10.34 -5.24
C ARG A 274 -3.09 -10.27 -6.76
N GLN A 275 -1.85 -10.23 -7.24
CA GLN A 275 -1.54 -10.21 -8.65
C GLN A 275 -1.28 -11.64 -9.13
N PRO A 276 -1.83 -12.04 -10.29
CA PRO A 276 -1.55 -13.35 -10.85
C PRO A 276 -0.07 -13.49 -11.21
N VAL A 277 0.42 -14.73 -11.14
CA VAL A 277 1.72 -15.11 -11.73
C VAL A 277 1.47 -15.64 -13.13
N ASP A 278 1.89 -14.86 -14.13
CA ASP A 278 1.85 -15.26 -15.55
C ASP A 278 2.91 -16.35 -15.81
N LYS A 279 2.44 -17.59 -16.05
CA LYS A 279 3.29 -18.78 -16.30
C LYS A 279 4.03 -18.69 -17.63
N ILE A 280 3.45 -18.03 -18.62
CA ILE A 280 4.05 -17.86 -19.95
C ILE A 280 5.23 -16.90 -19.84
N LYS A 281 5.04 -15.76 -19.18
CA LYS A 281 6.10 -14.78 -18.92
C LYS A 281 7.19 -15.36 -18.01
N PHE A 282 6.79 -16.08 -16.96
CA PHE A 282 7.73 -16.79 -16.07
C PHE A 282 8.61 -17.77 -16.86
N LYS A 283 8.01 -18.63 -17.69
CA LYS A 283 8.75 -19.59 -18.52
C LYS A 283 9.65 -18.92 -19.55
N LYS A 284 9.18 -17.83 -20.18
CA LYS A 284 9.98 -17.05 -21.13
C LYS A 284 11.24 -16.49 -20.46
N GLU A 285 11.12 -16.00 -19.23
CA GLU A 285 12.25 -15.43 -18.50
C GLU A 285 13.21 -16.50 -17.95
N PHE A 286 12.67 -17.53 -17.30
CA PHE A 286 13.49 -18.45 -16.51
C PHE A 286 13.79 -19.78 -17.23
N GLY A 287 13.12 -20.07 -18.35
CA GLY A 287 13.27 -21.31 -19.09
C GLY A 287 12.55 -22.52 -18.48
N MET A 288 11.78 -22.32 -17.42
CA MET A 288 11.02 -23.33 -16.69
C MET A 288 9.71 -22.74 -16.16
N THR A 289 8.71 -23.57 -15.85
CA THR A 289 7.43 -23.11 -15.27
C THR A 289 7.53 -22.90 -13.75
N PRO A 290 6.57 -22.21 -13.12
CA PRO A 290 6.51 -22.12 -11.65
C PRO A 290 6.45 -23.49 -10.96
N GLU A 291 5.79 -24.48 -11.56
CA GLU A 291 5.71 -25.85 -11.04
C GLU A 291 7.07 -26.55 -11.05
N GLU A 292 7.88 -26.34 -12.09
CA GLU A 292 9.24 -26.87 -12.20
C GLU A 292 10.19 -26.17 -11.23
N ALA A 293 10.04 -24.85 -11.04
CA ALA A 293 10.87 -24.04 -10.15
C ALA A 293 10.59 -24.31 -8.66
N PHE A 294 9.34 -24.61 -8.30
CA PHE A 294 8.89 -24.80 -6.91
C PHE A 294 8.17 -26.13 -6.73
N PRO A 295 8.89 -27.27 -6.86
CA PRO A 295 8.27 -28.59 -6.91
C PRO A 295 7.44 -28.89 -5.66
N GLY A 296 6.19 -29.29 -5.89
CA GLY A 296 5.22 -29.64 -4.85
C GLY A 296 4.62 -28.45 -4.08
N ALA A 297 5.14 -27.23 -4.17
CA ALA A 297 4.60 -26.09 -3.45
C ALA A 297 3.21 -25.70 -3.98
N LEU A 298 3.08 -25.57 -5.31
CA LEU A 298 1.79 -25.22 -5.94
C LEU A 298 0.76 -26.33 -5.72
N GLU A 299 1.15 -27.60 -5.91
CA GLU A 299 0.27 -28.76 -5.71
C GLU A 299 -0.34 -28.76 -4.29
N ARG A 300 0.49 -28.61 -3.25
CA ARG A 300 0.02 -28.54 -1.85
C ARG A 300 -0.97 -27.39 -1.62
N LEU A 301 -0.72 -26.24 -2.24
CA LEU A 301 -1.57 -25.06 -2.07
C LEU A 301 -2.90 -25.18 -2.83
N VAL A 302 -2.89 -25.82 -4.00
CA VAL A 302 -4.10 -26.17 -4.77
C VAL A 302 -4.93 -27.21 -4.02
N GLU A 303 -4.31 -28.26 -3.46
CA GLU A 303 -5.00 -29.27 -2.64
C GLU A 303 -5.70 -28.65 -1.42
N LYS A 304 -5.10 -27.60 -0.83
CA LYS A 304 -5.71 -26.83 0.25
C LYS A 304 -6.80 -25.86 -0.22
N GLY A 305 -6.99 -25.70 -1.54
CA GLY A 305 -7.91 -24.75 -2.16
C GLY A 305 -7.49 -23.29 -2.00
N LEU A 306 -6.21 -23.02 -1.79
CA LEU A 306 -5.66 -21.67 -1.59
C LEU A 306 -5.20 -21.01 -2.89
N LEU A 307 -4.85 -21.81 -3.89
CA LEU A 307 -4.50 -21.35 -5.23
C LEU A 307 -5.42 -21.99 -6.26
N ASP A 308 -5.69 -21.24 -7.32
CA ASP A 308 -6.25 -21.70 -8.58
C ASP A 308 -5.15 -21.61 -9.65
N VAL A 309 -4.92 -22.71 -10.37
CA VAL A 309 -3.84 -22.83 -11.34
C VAL A 309 -4.42 -23.34 -12.66
N ASP A 310 -4.25 -22.55 -13.71
CA ASP A 310 -4.60 -22.96 -15.07
C ASP A 310 -3.34 -22.97 -15.98
N ASP A 311 -3.54 -23.15 -17.29
CA ASP A 311 -2.43 -23.21 -18.25
C ASP A 311 -1.65 -21.88 -18.38
N LYS A 312 -2.27 -20.75 -18.03
CA LYS A 312 -1.74 -19.40 -18.23
C LYS A 312 -1.21 -18.79 -16.95
N GLU A 313 -1.88 -18.98 -15.83
CA GLU A 313 -1.54 -18.26 -14.60
C GLU A 313 -1.83 -19.03 -13.30
N VAL A 314 -1.19 -18.54 -12.23
CA VAL A 314 -1.45 -18.92 -10.85
C VAL A 314 -2.16 -17.75 -10.17
N ARG A 315 -3.32 -18.00 -9.59
CA ARG A 315 -4.16 -17.02 -8.88
C ARG A 315 -4.39 -17.46 -7.44
N VAL A 316 -4.56 -16.48 -6.55
CA VAL A 316 -5.05 -16.73 -5.19
C VAL A 316 -6.57 -16.89 -5.23
N THR A 317 -7.11 -17.89 -4.53
CA THR A 317 -8.58 -18.05 -4.41
C THR A 317 -9.14 -17.12 -3.35
N GLU A 318 -10.47 -16.97 -3.26
CA GLU A 318 -11.12 -16.25 -2.15
C GLU A 318 -10.70 -16.80 -0.78
N LYS A 319 -10.59 -18.14 -0.67
CA LYS A 319 -10.06 -18.80 0.54
C LYS A 319 -8.58 -18.46 0.76
N GLY A 320 -7.80 -18.42 -0.31
CA GLY A 320 -6.38 -18.10 -0.29
C GLY A 320 -6.07 -16.65 0.10
N ASP A 321 -6.95 -15.70 -0.17
CA ASP A 321 -6.72 -14.27 0.07
C ASP A 321 -6.44 -13.95 1.55
N LEU A 322 -7.13 -14.67 2.45
CA LEU A 322 -6.89 -14.60 3.89
C LEU A 322 -5.49 -15.09 4.28
N TRP A 323 -4.93 -16.04 3.52
CA TRP A 323 -3.66 -16.71 3.80
C TRP A 323 -2.53 -16.22 2.88
N ARG A 324 -2.70 -15.10 2.17
CA ARG A 324 -1.75 -14.61 1.16
C ARG A 324 -0.32 -14.46 1.68
N TYR A 325 -0.16 -14.04 2.94
CA TYR A 325 1.14 -13.99 3.62
C TYR A 325 1.75 -15.39 3.76
N ASN A 326 0.98 -16.38 4.22
CA ASN A 326 1.44 -17.76 4.39
C ASN A 326 1.74 -18.45 3.06
N ILE A 327 0.94 -18.16 2.01
CA ILE A 327 1.12 -18.70 0.67
C ILE A 327 2.51 -18.34 0.13
N VAL A 328 2.94 -17.09 0.26
CA VAL A 328 4.23 -16.68 -0.32
C VAL A 328 5.44 -17.27 0.40
N TRP A 329 5.30 -17.59 1.69
CA TRP A 329 6.35 -18.27 2.44
C TRP A 329 6.66 -19.67 1.92
N GLU A 330 5.74 -20.35 1.23
CA GLU A 330 6.01 -21.67 0.62
C GLU A 330 7.00 -21.58 -0.56
N PHE A 331 7.26 -20.38 -1.08
CA PHE A 331 8.23 -20.13 -2.16
C PHE A 331 9.53 -19.51 -1.65
N CYS A 332 9.61 -19.19 -0.36
CA CYS A 332 10.82 -18.69 0.28
C CYS A 332 11.61 -19.86 0.91
N GLU A 333 12.93 -19.73 0.98
CA GLU A 333 13.77 -20.68 1.72
C GLU A 333 13.37 -20.77 3.20
N LYS A 334 13.54 -21.97 3.78
CA LYS A 334 13.41 -22.22 5.21
C LYS A 334 14.68 -21.91 5.98
#